data_AF-A0A1G4B954-F1
#
_entry.id   AF-A0A1G4B954-F1
#
_cell.length_a   1.000
_cell.length_b   1.000
_cell.length_c   1.000
_cell.angle_alpha   90.00
_cell.angle_beta   90.00
_cell.angle_gamma   90.00
#
_symmetry.space_group_name_H-M   'P 1'
#
loop_
_entity.id
_entity.type
_entity.pdbx_description
1 polymer ?
#
loop_
_entity_poly.entity_id
_entity_poly.type
_entity_poly.pdbx_seq_one_letter_code
_entity_poly.pdbx_strand_id
1 'polypeptide(L)'
;MPPKKAAAAAAASVPLGETDANRVVGHNKAAEPAEKPASKSRKRKSDAAADGGDDDAAAAPAPKKQATKKKAAEKKNDPLPDLSGIELHGDDDMNVPVFDTCDTVRTKIRAILKKEGVTKAAFLRAIVKAAYRAGSDHKIAPNLLTNFMNKKGPVAGNTSTVFYAAYVFFEKLRVRDRKPKGKKREEMEDEWPTGFETKELLGGPILVHASEKAYINQYGKTHVY
;
A
#
# COMPACT_ATOMS: atom_id res chain seq x y z
N MET A 1 -50.46 -53.53 9.71
CA MET A 1 -49.50 -54.61 10.05
C MET A 1 -48.40 -54.61 8.99
N PRO A 2 -47.12 -54.49 9.41
CA PRO A 2 -45.92 -54.54 8.56
C PRO A 2 -45.36 -55.98 8.45
N PRO A 3 -44.31 -56.24 7.65
CA PRO A 3 -42.94 -56.18 8.18
C PRO A 3 -41.93 -55.54 7.19
N LYS A 4 -41.08 -54.61 7.62
CA LYS A 4 -39.71 -54.81 8.16
C LYS A 4 -38.77 -55.61 7.25
N LYS A 5 -37.75 -54.94 6.68
CA LYS A 5 -36.34 -55.20 7.02
C LYS A 5 -35.40 -54.06 6.61
N ALA A 6 -34.46 -53.76 7.49
CA ALA A 6 -33.39 -52.79 7.39
C ALA A 6 -32.03 -53.49 7.19
N ALA A 7 -31.06 -52.80 6.58
CA ALA A 7 -29.60 -52.85 6.76
C ALA A 7 -29.01 -51.79 5.79
N ALA A 8 -28.27 -50.73 6.16
CA ALA A 8 -27.09 -50.52 7.01
C ALA A 8 -25.76 -51.05 6.45
N ALA A 9 -24.74 -50.17 6.47
CA ALA A 9 -23.28 -50.34 6.31
C ALA A 9 -22.74 -50.52 4.87
N ALA A 10 -21.54 -50.06 4.47
CA ALA A 10 -20.49 -49.23 5.04
C ALA A 10 -19.45 -48.92 3.91
N ALA A 11 -18.45 -48.12 4.27
CA ALA A 11 -17.41 -47.50 3.45
C ALA A 11 -16.45 -48.39 2.63
N ALA A 12 -15.85 -47.80 1.60
CA ALA A 12 -14.49 -48.03 1.08
C ALA A 12 -14.12 -46.81 0.18
N SER A 13 -13.27 -45.88 0.60
CA SER A 13 -11.78 -45.87 0.54
C SER A 13 -11.18 -45.85 -0.88
N VAL A 14 -10.42 -44.76 -1.12
CA VAL A 14 -9.67 -44.21 -2.28
C VAL A 14 -8.77 -45.22 -3.04
N PRO A 15 -8.29 -44.92 -4.28
CA PRO A 15 -7.01 -44.20 -4.39
C PRO A 15 -6.83 -43.21 -5.58
N LEU A 16 -6.08 -42.15 -5.25
CA LEU A 16 -5.08 -41.36 -6.01
C LEU A 16 -4.86 -41.57 -7.52
N GLY A 17 -4.91 -40.45 -8.27
CA GLY A 17 -4.34 -40.21 -9.60
C GLY A 17 -5.14 -39.07 -10.27
N GLU A 18 -4.61 -38.00 -10.85
CA GLU A 18 -3.29 -37.60 -11.33
C GLU A 18 -3.08 -36.10 -11.06
N THR A 19 -1.85 -35.72 -10.71
CA THR A 19 -1.44 -34.33 -10.54
C THR A 19 -1.10 -33.68 -11.87
N ASP A 20 -1.73 -32.53 -12.11
CA ASP A 20 -1.55 -31.59 -13.21
C ASP A 20 -0.07 -31.24 -13.48
N ALA A 21 0.31 -31.35 -14.75
CA ALA A 21 1.65 -31.16 -15.28
C ALA A 21 1.96 -29.68 -15.50
N ASN A 22 2.21 -28.91 -14.44
CA ASN A 22 2.97 -27.66 -14.57
C ASN A 22 3.58 -27.17 -13.24
N ARG A 23 4.62 -27.86 -12.76
CA ARG A 23 5.45 -27.40 -11.64
C ARG A 23 6.91 -27.26 -12.09
N VAL A 24 7.32 -26.05 -12.43
CA VAL A 24 8.74 -25.72 -12.61
C VAL A 24 9.39 -25.65 -11.23
N VAL A 25 10.18 -26.67 -10.89
CA VAL A 25 11.08 -26.72 -9.74
C VAL A 25 12.49 -26.39 -10.24
N GLY A 26 13.02 -25.23 -9.82
CA GLY A 26 14.43 -24.88 -9.99
C GLY A 26 15.30 -25.76 -9.09
N HIS A 27 16.30 -26.40 -9.70
CA HIS A 27 17.26 -27.25 -9.02
C HIS A 27 18.37 -26.40 -8.40
N ASN A 28 18.40 -26.30 -7.06
CA ASN A 28 19.58 -25.82 -6.34
C ASN A 28 20.36 -27.03 -5.82
N LYS A 29 21.51 -27.32 -6.43
CA LYS A 29 22.46 -28.33 -5.93
C LYS A 29 23.51 -27.63 -5.08
N ALA A 30 23.62 -28.03 -3.83
CA ALA A 30 24.67 -27.63 -2.90
C ALA A 30 25.97 -28.38 -3.18
N ALA A 31 27.09 -27.64 -3.12
CA ALA A 31 28.42 -28.15 -2.82
C ALA A 31 29.17 -27.04 -2.06
N GLU A 32 29.61 -27.33 -0.83
CA GLU A 32 30.54 -26.56 0.01
C GLU A 32 31.90 -27.32 0.03
N PRO A 33 33.02 -26.81 0.61
CA PRO A 33 33.29 -25.48 1.19
C PRO A 33 34.70 -24.90 0.84
N ALA A 34 34.91 -23.59 1.05
CA ALA A 34 36.20 -23.01 1.46
C ALA A 34 36.11 -21.53 1.89
N GLU A 35 36.41 -21.29 3.17
CA GLU A 35 37.15 -20.19 3.81
C GLU A 35 36.76 -18.69 3.66
N LYS A 36 36.55 -18.02 4.82
CA LYS A 36 36.28 -16.58 5.02
C LYS A 36 37.57 -15.75 4.92
N PRO A 37 37.53 -14.42 4.61
CA PRO A 37 37.39 -13.45 5.72
C PRO A 37 36.68 -12.11 5.43
N ALA A 38 36.04 -11.62 6.50
CA ALA A 38 35.99 -10.27 7.07
C ALA A 38 35.82 -8.97 6.22
N SER A 39 34.80 -8.23 6.69
CA SER A 39 34.58 -6.78 6.70
C SER A 39 35.77 -5.83 6.45
N LYS A 40 35.51 -4.74 5.73
CA LYS A 40 35.91 -3.38 6.16
C LYS A 40 35.20 -2.26 5.39
N SER A 41 34.67 -1.36 6.21
CA SER A 41 34.12 -0.03 6.02
C SER A 41 34.96 0.90 5.13
N ARG A 42 34.32 1.87 4.45
CA ARG A 42 34.85 3.20 4.05
C ARG A 42 33.70 3.96 3.35
N LYS A 43 32.97 4.90 3.96
CA LYS A 43 33.32 6.24 4.46
C LYS A 43 34.15 7.10 3.48
N ARG A 44 33.40 7.92 2.74
CA ARG A 44 33.58 9.34 2.35
C ARG A 44 35.00 9.93 2.18
N LYS A 45 35.13 10.63 1.03
CA LYS A 45 35.61 12.01 0.80
C LYS A 45 36.97 12.43 1.38
N SER A 46 37.88 12.69 0.44
CA SER A 46 39.12 13.52 0.43
C SER A 46 40.15 12.70 -0.34
N ASP A 47 41.06 13.18 -1.18
CA ASP A 47 41.45 14.49 -1.68
C ASP A 47 42.30 14.22 -2.94
N ALA A 48 42.91 15.26 -3.53
CA ALA A 48 43.99 15.33 -4.54
C ALA A 48 44.85 14.07 -4.82
N ALA A 49 45.59 13.93 -5.92
CA ALA A 49 45.75 14.53 -7.24
C ALA A 49 46.86 13.67 -7.91
N ALA A 50 46.90 13.63 -9.24
CA ALA A 50 48.01 13.04 -9.99
C ALA A 50 49.23 13.97 -9.91
N ASP A 51 50.40 13.39 -9.62
CA ASP A 51 51.70 13.98 -9.90
C ASP A 51 52.17 13.44 -11.26
N GLY A 52 52.22 14.35 -12.23
CA GLY A 52 52.99 14.26 -13.45
C GLY A 52 53.59 15.64 -13.61
N GLY A 53 54.92 15.72 -13.56
CA GLY A 53 55.67 16.92 -13.26
C GLY A 53 55.82 17.96 -14.38
N ASP A 54 56.71 18.88 -14.03
CA ASP A 54 57.34 19.98 -14.75
C ASP A 54 56.68 21.38 -14.67
N ASP A 55 57.55 22.30 -14.26
CA ASP A 55 57.40 23.69 -13.87
C ASP A 55 56.98 24.64 -15.01
N ASP A 56 56.27 25.74 -14.68
CA ASP A 56 56.73 27.14 -14.82
C ASP A 56 55.55 28.16 -14.84
N ALA A 57 55.76 29.28 -14.11
CA ALA A 57 55.18 30.63 -14.23
C ALA A 57 53.64 30.93 -14.15
N ALA A 58 53.31 31.64 -13.06
CA ALA A 58 52.59 32.93 -12.99
C ALA A 58 51.06 33.07 -13.22
N ALA A 59 50.46 33.85 -12.29
CA ALA A 59 49.28 34.73 -12.40
C ALA A 59 47.88 34.27 -11.91
N ALA A 60 47.48 34.85 -10.76
CA ALA A 60 46.17 35.37 -10.29
C ALA A 60 44.81 34.61 -10.51
N PRO A 61 43.88 34.62 -9.51
CA PRO A 61 42.61 33.88 -9.55
C PRO A 61 41.43 34.70 -10.11
N ALA A 62 40.55 34.06 -10.91
CA ALA A 62 39.29 34.64 -11.39
C ALA A 62 38.05 33.87 -10.84
N PRO A 63 36.99 34.56 -10.36
CA PRO A 63 35.86 33.94 -9.66
C PRO A 63 34.76 33.50 -10.63
N LYS A 64 34.33 32.24 -10.58
CA LYS A 64 33.15 31.78 -11.33
C LYS A 64 31.87 31.96 -10.52
N LYS A 65 31.06 32.88 -11.06
CA LYS A 65 29.77 33.41 -10.63
C LYS A 65 28.74 32.34 -10.27
N GLN A 66 28.06 32.60 -9.16
CA GLN A 66 26.75 32.08 -8.79
C GLN A 66 25.74 32.32 -9.90
N ALA A 67 24.99 31.29 -10.28
CA ALA A 67 23.74 31.42 -11.03
C ALA A 67 22.58 31.00 -10.13
N THR A 68 22.12 31.94 -9.31
CA THR A 68 20.84 31.94 -8.61
C THR A 68 19.70 32.03 -9.63
N LYS A 69 19.17 30.89 -10.08
CA LYS A 69 17.81 30.85 -10.65
C LYS A 69 16.80 30.69 -9.53
N LYS A 70 16.47 31.84 -8.93
CA LYS A 70 15.28 32.07 -8.11
C LYS A 70 14.07 31.96 -9.05
N LYS A 71 13.56 30.74 -9.29
CA LYS A 71 12.24 30.57 -9.90
C LYS A 71 11.21 30.84 -8.80
N ALA A 72 10.53 31.97 -8.97
CA ALA A 72 9.34 32.34 -8.24
C ALA A 72 8.40 31.14 -8.13
N ALA A 73 7.96 30.86 -6.91
CA ALA A 73 6.93 29.89 -6.61
C ALA A 73 5.58 30.44 -7.10
N GLU A 74 5.34 30.35 -8.40
CA GLU A 74 3.97 30.40 -8.92
C GLU A 74 3.23 29.18 -8.34
N LYS A 75 2.12 29.44 -7.66
CA LYS A 75 1.16 28.42 -7.24
C LYS A 75 0.80 27.58 -8.46
N LYS A 76 1.45 26.43 -8.60
CA LYS A 76 1.02 25.39 -9.54
C LYS A 76 -0.40 25.07 -9.14
N ASN A 77 -1.37 25.40 -9.99
CA ASN A 77 -2.72 24.90 -9.89
C ASN A 77 -2.61 23.38 -9.84
N ASP A 78 -2.70 22.80 -8.64
CA ASP A 78 -2.66 21.36 -8.51
C ASP A 78 -3.91 20.85 -9.26
N PRO A 79 -3.76 19.83 -10.13
CA PRO A 79 -4.85 19.33 -10.98
C PRO A 79 -5.95 18.63 -10.17
N LEU A 80 -5.76 18.49 -8.86
CA LEU A 80 -6.72 17.91 -7.94
C LEU A 80 -7.41 19.02 -7.16
N PRO A 81 -8.70 18.84 -6.87
CA PRO A 81 -9.43 19.82 -6.09
C PRO A 81 -8.87 19.91 -4.67
N ASP A 82 -8.82 21.14 -4.16
CA ASP A 82 -8.46 21.39 -2.79
C ASP A 82 -9.62 20.99 -1.86
N LEU A 83 -9.37 20.02 -0.98
CA LEU A 83 -10.37 19.47 -0.06
C LEU A 83 -10.07 19.82 1.40
N SER A 84 -9.09 20.69 1.66
CA SER A 84 -8.67 21.01 3.04
C SER A 84 -9.71 21.78 3.86
N GLY A 85 -10.73 22.36 3.22
CA GLY A 85 -11.81 23.07 3.91
C GLY A 85 -13.01 22.20 4.27
N ILE A 86 -12.97 20.89 4.01
CA ILE A 86 -14.04 19.95 4.34
C ILE A 86 -13.56 19.09 5.50
N GLU A 87 -14.26 19.19 6.62
CA GLU A 87 -13.99 18.41 7.82
C GLU A 87 -14.91 17.19 7.87
N LEU A 88 -14.34 16.06 8.30
CA LEU A 88 -15.08 14.83 8.59
C LEU A 88 -15.10 14.61 10.10
N HIS A 89 -16.10 13.88 10.58
CA HIS A 89 -16.14 13.48 11.99
C HIS A 89 -14.94 12.57 12.32
N GLY A 90 -14.09 13.00 13.26
CA GLY A 90 -12.85 12.30 13.65
C GLY A 90 -11.62 12.66 12.81
N ASP A 91 -11.70 13.69 11.97
CA ASP A 91 -10.56 14.18 11.16
C ASP A 91 -9.45 14.79 12.04
N ASP A 92 -9.82 15.45 13.14
CA ASP A 92 -8.87 16.06 14.10
C ASP A 92 -7.99 15.02 14.81
N ASP A 93 -8.59 13.90 15.21
CA ASP A 93 -7.92 12.83 15.97
C ASP A 93 -7.38 11.70 15.08
N MET A 94 -7.38 11.88 13.76
CA MET A 94 -6.97 10.84 12.80
C MET A 94 -7.74 9.52 12.96
N ASN A 95 -9.00 9.61 13.41
CA ASN A 95 -9.83 8.47 13.79
C ASN A 95 -11.08 8.36 12.88
N VAL A 96 -10.98 8.83 11.62
CA VAL A 96 -12.08 8.73 10.65
C VAL A 96 -12.33 7.23 10.35
N PRO A 97 -13.54 6.71 10.63
CA PRO A 97 -13.83 5.30 10.35
C PRO A 97 -13.83 5.03 8.84
N VAL A 98 -13.11 3.98 8.44
CA VAL A 98 -12.94 3.59 7.03
C VAL A 98 -14.00 2.58 6.65
N PHE A 99 -14.68 2.74 5.51
CA PHE A 99 -15.63 1.71 5.04
C PHE A 99 -15.49 1.43 3.54
N ASP A 100 -14.26 1.47 3.06
CA ASP A 100 -13.90 0.91 1.75
C ASP A 100 -12.89 -0.22 1.97
N THR A 101 -12.91 -1.22 1.11
CA THR A 101 -11.84 -2.22 1.06
C THR A 101 -10.59 -1.68 0.33
N CYS A 102 -9.43 -2.30 0.57
CA CYS A 102 -8.18 -1.95 -0.11
C CYS A 102 -8.30 -2.04 -1.64
N ASP A 103 -9.01 -3.04 -2.17
CA ASP A 103 -9.26 -3.18 -3.62
C ASP A 103 -10.09 -2.00 -4.18
N THR A 104 -11.09 -1.55 -3.42
CA THR A 104 -11.96 -0.43 -3.80
C THR A 104 -11.15 0.86 -3.85
N VAL A 105 -10.36 1.14 -2.82
CA VAL A 105 -9.48 2.32 -2.77
C VAL A 105 -8.46 2.27 -3.91
N ARG A 106 -7.82 1.11 -4.19
CA ARG A 106 -6.92 0.98 -5.35
C ARG A 106 -7.61 1.31 -6.67
N THR A 107 -8.85 0.88 -6.85
CA THR A 107 -9.64 1.18 -8.06
C THR A 107 -9.92 2.68 -8.18
N LYS A 108 -10.32 3.34 -7.09
CA LYS A 108 -10.52 4.79 -7.04
C LYS A 108 -9.22 5.56 -7.35
N ILE A 109 -8.08 5.10 -6.82
CA ILE A 109 -6.76 5.69 -7.13
C ILE A 109 -6.43 5.55 -8.63
N ARG A 110 -6.61 4.36 -9.22
CA ARG A 110 -6.37 4.15 -10.66
C ARG A 110 -7.24 5.09 -11.51
N ALA A 111 -8.50 5.29 -11.13
CA ALA A 111 -9.42 6.19 -11.83
C ALA A 111 -8.95 7.65 -11.78
N ILE A 112 -8.42 8.11 -10.64
CA ILE A 112 -7.85 9.46 -10.52
C ILE A 112 -6.56 9.62 -11.34
N LEU A 113 -5.66 8.64 -11.27
CA LEU A 113 -4.39 8.70 -12.00
C LEU A 113 -4.56 8.59 -13.52
N LYS A 114 -5.71 8.11 -14.00
CA LYS A 114 -6.05 8.09 -15.43
C LYS A 114 -6.47 9.47 -15.96
N LYS A 115 -6.84 10.41 -15.08
CA LYS A 115 -7.19 11.78 -15.49
C LYS A 115 -5.95 12.53 -15.97
N GLU A 116 -6.11 13.28 -17.05
CA GLU A 116 -5.00 14.06 -17.62
C GLU A 116 -4.46 15.09 -16.61
N GLY A 117 -3.15 15.29 -16.62
CA GLY A 117 -2.45 16.21 -15.72
C GLY A 117 -2.22 15.68 -14.30
N VAL A 118 -2.88 14.60 -13.86
CA VAL A 118 -2.69 14.05 -12.51
C VAL A 118 -1.45 13.18 -12.41
N THR A 119 -0.44 13.66 -11.68
CA THR A 119 0.74 12.86 -11.35
C THR A 119 0.57 12.14 -10.01
N LYS A 120 1.27 11.01 -9.82
CA LYS A 120 1.33 10.30 -8.51
C LYS A 120 1.78 11.24 -7.38
N ALA A 121 2.74 12.13 -7.66
CA ALA A 121 3.24 13.09 -6.68
C ALA A 121 2.21 14.17 -6.33
N ALA A 122 1.41 14.65 -7.31
CA ALA A 122 0.30 15.54 -7.03
C ALA A 122 -0.78 14.86 -6.19
N PHE A 123 -1.13 13.61 -6.51
CA PHE A 123 -2.08 12.82 -5.72
C PHE A 123 -1.61 12.62 -4.28
N LEU A 124 -0.34 12.24 -4.06
CA LEU A 124 0.23 12.08 -2.71
C LEU A 124 0.16 13.37 -1.89
N ARG A 125 0.45 14.53 -2.50
CA ARG A 125 0.31 15.82 -1.80
C ARG A 125 -1.15 16.12 -1.46
N ALA A 126 -2.07 15.83 -2.37
CA ALA A 126 -3.50 16.04 -2.16
C ALA A 126 -4.07 15.17 -1.03
N ILE A 127 -3.72 13.87 -0.97
CA ILE A 127 -4.20 13.00 0.11
C ILE A 127 -3.60 13.37 1.46
N VAL A 128 -2.33 13.82 1.51
CA VAL A 128 -1.72 14.29 2.76
C VAL A 128 -2.43 15.55 3.26
N LYS A 129 -2.65 16.52 2.36
CA LYS A 129 -3.37 17.75 2.70
C LYS A 129 -4.82 17.51 3.13
N ALA A 130 -5.46 16.49 2.55
CA ALA A 130 -6.83 16.13 2.88
C ALA A 130 -6.93 15.35 4.20
N ALA A 131 -5.97 14.46 4.51
CA ALA A 131 -6.05 13.57 5.65
C ALA A 131 -5.41 14.11 6.92
N TYR A 132 -4.47 15.06 6.80
CA TYR A 132 -3.73 15.59 7.95
C TYR A 132 -3.86 17.12 8.00
N ARG A 133 -3.94 17.66 9.21
CA ARG A 133 -4.04 19.10 9.45
C ARG A 133 -2.86 19.86 8.85
N ALA A 134 -3.13 21.08 8.37
CA ALA A 134 -2.10 22.03 7.97
C ALA A 134 -1.13 22.31 9.14
N GLY A 135 0.15 22.03 8.92
CA GLY A 135 1.20 22.13 9.95
C GLY A 135 1.63 20.81 10.56
N SER A 136 1.01 19.69 10.19
CA SER A 136 1.52 18.37 10.53
C SER A 136 2.74 17.99 9.69
N ASP A 137 3.69 17.28 10.29
CA ASP A 137 4.89 16.78 9.60
C ASP A 137 4.64 15.49 8.80
N HIS A 138 3.39 15.09 8.65
CA HIS A 138 3.02 13.86 7.95
C HIS A 138 3.39 13.92 6.47
N LYS A 139 4.18 12.94 6.03
CA LYS A 139 4.60 12.78 4.64
C LYS A 139 4.44 11.33 4.24
N ILE A 140 3.87 11.10 3.07
CA ILE A 140 3.74 9.75 2.50
C ILE A 140 4.82 9.56 1.45
N ALA A 141 5.66 8.55 1.65
CA ALA A 141 6.71 8.21 0.71
C ALA A 141 6.12 7.66 -0.62
N PRO A 142 6.66 8.05 -1.80
CA PRO A 142 6.17 7.56 -3.09
C PRO A 142 6.19 6.04 -3.25
N ASN A 143 7.19 5.37 -2.66
CA ASN A 143 7.30 3.91 -2.70
C ASN A 143 6.12 3.22 -2.01
N LEU A 144 5.53 3.85 -0.98
CA LEU A 144 4.42 3.27 -0.24
C LEU A 144 3.16 3.20 -1.11
N LEU A 145 2.93 4.20 -1.97
CA LEU A 145 1.85 4.18 -2.95
C LEU A 145 2.07 3.05 -3.97
N THR A 146 3.28 2.91 -4.52
CA THR A 146 3.59 1.83 -5.46
C THR A 146 3.39 0.46 -4.81
N ASN A 147 3.88 0.26 -3.59
CA ASN A 147 3.70 -0.97 -2.84
C ASN A 147 2.22 -1.28 -2.57
N PHE A 148 1.44 -0.27 -2.17
CA PHE A 148 0.01 -0.42 -1.97
C PHE A 148 -0.69 -0.84 -3.27
N MET A 149 -0.39 -0.18 -4.39
CA MET A 149 -1.01 -0.44 -5.70
C MET A 149 -0.69 -1.82 -6.29
N ASN A 150 0.45 -2.40 -5.90
CA ASN A 150 0.89 -3.73 -6.33
C ASN A 150 0.24 -4.88 -5.54
N LYS A 151 -0.34 -4.59 -4.36
CA LYS A 151 -1.07 -5.59 -3.56
C LYS A 151 -2.42 -5.95 -4.19
N LYS A 152 -2.96 -7.11 -3.80
CA LYS A 152 -4.25 -7.66 -4.26
C LYS A 152 -5.03 -8.21 -3.07
N GLY A 153 -6.35 -8.06 -3.09
CA GLY A 153 -7.26 -8.58 -2.08
C GLY A 153 -7.85 -7.49 -1.16
N PRO A 154 -8.99 -7.77 -0.52
CA PRO A 154 -9.79 -6.75 0.17
C PRO A 154 -9.08 -6.13 1.37
N VAL A 155 -8.20 -6.90 2.02
CA VAL A 155 -7.45 -6.50 3.23
C VAL A 155 -6.00 -6.09 2.95
N ALA A 156 -5.47 -6.40 1.76
CA ALA A 156 -4.04 -6.29 1.51
C ALA A 156 -3.58 -4.82 1.46
N GLY A 157 -2.91 -4.38 2.53
CA GLY A 157 -2.45 -3.01 2.71
C GLY A 157 -3.34 -2.14 3.60
N ASN A 158 -4.21 -2.75 4.41
CA ASN A 158 -5.11 -2.04 5.32
C ASN A 158 -4.38 -1.17 6.35
N THR A 159 -3.18 -1.56 6.80
CA THR A 159 -2.35 -0.77 7.71
C THR A 159 -1.51 0.31 7.03
N SER A 160 -1.63 0.47 5.71
CA SER A 160 -0.86 1.48 4.98
C SER A 160 -1.40 2.88 5.24
N THR A 161 -0.52 3.84 5.52
CA THR A 161 -0.90 5.26 5.62
C THR A 161 -1.53 5.79 4.33
N VAL A 162 -1.14 5.23 3.17
CA VAL A 162 -1.75 5.54 1.87
C VAL A 162 -3.22 5.18 1.83
N PHE A 163 -3.58 4.03 2.42
CA PHE A 163 -4.95 3.52 2.40
C PHE A 163 -5.88 4.46 3.17
N TYR A 164 -5.54 4.76 4.43
CA TYR A 164 -6.30 5.70 5.26
C TYR A 164 -6.37 7.09 4.61
N ALA A 165 -5.23 7.67 4.22
CA ALA A 165 -5.20 9.03 3.67
C ALA A 165 -5.97 9.14 2.34
N ALA A 166 -5.87 8.12 1.48
CA ALA A 166 -6.64 8.08 0.24
C ALA A 166 -8.13 7.93 0.51
N TYR A 167 -8.52 7.09 1.48
CA TYR A 167 -9.93 6.95 1.87
C TYR A 167 -10.51 8.29 2.34
N VAL A 168 -9.85 9.00 3.26
CA VAL A 168 -10.28 10.32 3.73
C VAL A 168 -10.42 11.30 2.57
N PHE A 169 -9.46 11.32 1.64
CA PHE A 169 -9.54 12.14 0.44
C PHE A 169 -10.80 11.85 -0.41
N PHE A 170 -11.11 10.57 -0.67
CA PHE A 170 -12.29 10.20 -1.45
C PHE A 170 -13.60 10.48 -0.71
N GLU A 171 -13.62 10.35 0.62
CA GLU A 171 -14.78 10.68 1.44
C GLU A 171 -15.05 12.20 1.41
N LYS A 172 -14.02 13.03 1.58
CA LYS A 172 -14.14 14.49 1.42
C LYS A 172 -14.57 14.87 0.00
N LEU A 173 -14.06 14.17 -1.02
CA LEU A 173 -14.47 14.37 -2.41
C LEU A 173 -15.96 14.05 -2.61
N ARG A 174 -16.48 13.00 -1.95
CA ARG A 174 -17.90 12.63 -1.98
C ARG A 174 -18.77 13.70 -1.32
N VAL A 175 -18.37 14.20 -0.15
CA VAL A 175 -19.08 15.26 0.59
C VAL A 175 -19.14 16.54 -0.24
N ARG A 176 -18.01 16.95 -0.84
CA ARG A 176 -17.95 18.09 -1.76
C ARG A 176 -18.93 17.96 -2.93
N ASP A 177 -18.93 16.79 -3.57
CA ASP A 177 -19.77 16.50 -4.73
C ASP A 177 -21.24 16.22 -4.35
N ARG A 178 -21.59 16.22 -3.04
CA ARG A 178 -22.91 15.88 -2.49
C ARG A 178 -23.45 14.53 -2.99
N LYS A 179 -22.55 13.57 -3.23
CA LYS A 179 -22.93 12.24 -3.71
C LYS A 179 -23.49 11.41 -2.56
N PRO A 180 -24.60 10.67 -2.77
CA PRO A 180 -25.11 9.75 -1.76
C PRO A 180 -24.10 8.62 -1.48
N LYS A 181 -24.31 7.92 -0.36
CA LYS A 181 -23.60 6.66 -0.10
C LYS A 181 -24.02 5.65 -1.18
N GLY A 182 -23.08 4.83 -1.65
CA GLY A 182 -23.38 3.76 -2.59
C GLY A 182 -23.68 2.45 -1.87
N LYS A 183 -24.30 1.48 -2.55
CA LYS A 183 -24.63 0.16 -1.99
C LYS A 183 -23.46 -0.52 -1.27
N LYS A 184 -22.27 -0.50 -1.88
CA LYS A 184 -21.06 -1.08 -1.28
C LYS A 184 -20.64 -0.45 0.04
N ARG A 185 -21.01 0.82 0.27
CA ARG A 185 -20.78 1.52 1.54
C ARG A 185 -21.76 1.01 2.59
N GLU A 186 -23.03 0.85 2.24
CA GLU A 186 -24.06 0.32 3.14
C GLU A 186 -23.69 -1.11 3.58
N GLU A 187 -23.34 -1.98 2.64
CA GLU A 187 -22.91 -3.35 2.94
C GLU A 187 -21.63 -3.41 3.79
N MET A 188 -20.70 -2.46 3.60
CA MET A 188 -19.51 -2.35 4.45
C MET A 188 -19.86 -1.84 5.86
N GLU A 189 -20.83 -0.95 6.00
CA GLU A 189 -21.33 -0.48 7.31
C GLU A 189 -22.03 -1.61 8.07
N ASP A 190 -22.74 -2.50 7.37
CA ASP A 190 -23.37 -3.69 7.97
C ASP A 190 -22.33 -4.71 8.47
N GLU A 191 -21.27 -4.95 7.70
CA GLU A 191 -20.23 -5.91 8.05
C GLU A 191 -19.21 -5.36 9.06
N TRP A 192 -18.91 -4.06 8.98
CA TRP A 192 -17.94 -3.34 9.80
C TRP A 192 -18.57 -2.08 10.42
N PRO A 193 -19.44 -2.22 11.44
CA PRO A 193 -20.17 -1.08 12.02
C PRO A 193 -19.26 -0.01 12.66
N THR A 194 -18.09 -0.43 13.16
CA THR A 194 -17.07 0.46 13.75
C THR A 194 -16.05 0.95 12.73
N GLY A 195 -16.19 0.58 11.46
CA GLY A 195 -15.21 0.79 10.41
C GLY A 195 -14.24 -0.38 10.24
N PHE A 196 -13.60 -0.39 9.09
CA PHE A 196 -12.62 -1.36 8.63
C PHE A 196 -11.31 -1.22 9.40
N GLU A 197 -10.72 -2.35 9.79
CA GLU A 197 -9.51 -2.37 10.60
C GLU A 197 -8.31 -1.79 9.84
N THR A 198 -7.67 -0.78 10.44
CA THR A 198 -6.52 -0.05 9.88
C THR A 198 -5.28 -0.12 10.75
N LYS A 199 -5.39 -0.59 11.99
CA LYS A 199 -4.26 -0.66 12.94
C LYS A 199 -3.60 -2.03 12.90
N GLU A 200 -4.40 -3.09 12.84
CA GLU A 200 -3.91 -4.47 12.81
C GLU A 200 -3.85 -5.04 11.39
N LEU A 201 -2.86 -5.88 11.11
CA LEU A 201 -2.71 -6.54 9.81
C LEU A 201 -3.79 -7.62 9.65
N LEU A 202 -4.72 -7.41 8.73
CA LEU A 202 -5.73 -8.39 8.36
C LEU A 202 -5.19 -9.38 7.30
N GLY A 203 -5.76 -10.58 7.25
CA GLY A 203 -5.41 -11.61 6.26
C GLY A 203 -4.15 -12.42 6.59
N GLY A 204 -3.76 -12.47 7.86
CA GLY A 204 -2.74 -13.39 8.36
C GLY A 204 -3.25 -14.84 8.48
N PRO A 205 -2.37 -15.78 8.87
CA PRO A 205 -2.78 -17.15 9.18
C PRO A 205 -3.80 -17.14 10.34
N ILE A 206 -4.87 -17.91 10.20
CA ILE A 206 -5.91 -18.05 11.22
C ILE A 206 -5.83 -19.47 11.79
N LEU A 207 -5.81 -19.58 13.11
CA LEU A 207 -5.95 -20.85 13.80
C LEU A 207 -7.43 -21.14 13.98
N VAL A 208 -7.91 -22.23 13.38
CA VAL A 208 -9.27 -22.74 13.54
C VAL A 208 -9.23 -24.16 14.08
N HIS A 209 -10.29 -24.58 14.77
CA HIS A 209 -10.41 -25.97 15.22
C HIS A 209 -10.50 -26.91 14.00
N ALA A 210 -10.07 -28.17 14.15
CA ALA A 210 -10.02 -29.12 13.02
C ALA A 210 -11.39 -29.40 12.37
N SER A 211 -12.49 -29.17 13.08
CA SER A 211 -13.85 -29.31 12.56
C SER A 211 -14.41 -28.05 11.88
N GLU A 212 -13.71 -26.92 12.01
CA GLU A 212 -14.16 -25.61 11.56
C GLU A 212 -13.44 -25.20 10.27
N LYS A 213 -14.06 -24.31 9.50
CA LYS A 213 -13.52 -23.72 8.28
C LYS A 213 -13.57 -22.20 8.38
N ALA A 214 -12.45 -21.56 8.05
CA ALA A 214 -12.40 -20.11 7.88
C ALA A 214 -12.43 -19.71 6.40
N TYR A 215 -13.13 -18.63 6.11
CA TYR A 215 -13.00 -17.92 4.84
C TYR A 215 -13.06 -16.40 5.06
N ILE A 216 -12.50 -15.64 4.12
CA ILE A 216 -12.56 -14.18 4.12
C ILE A 216 -13.62 -13.76 3.10
N ASN A 217 -14.61 -12.97 3.52
CA ASN A 217 -15.64 -12.46 2.61
C ASN A 217 -15.07 -11.36 1.68
N GLN A 218 -15.89 -10.90 0.73
CA GLN A 218 -15.51 -9.81 -0.19
C GLN A 218 -15.21 -8.47 0.49
N TYR A 219 -15.63 -8.30 1.74
CA TYR A 219 -15.43 -7.13 2.58
C TYR A 219 -14.22 -7.27 3.51
N GLY A 220 -13.44 -8.35 3.38
CA GLY A 220 -12.23 -8.55 4.16
C GLY A 220 -12.46 -9.05 5.59
N LYS A 221 -13.69 -9.42 5.95
CA LYS A 221 -14.02 -9.99 7.26
C LYS A 221 -13.85 -11.50 7.23
N THR A 222 -13.18 -12.03 8.25
CA THR A 222 -13.01 -13.47 8.45
C THR A 222 -14.26 -14.05 9.11
N HIS A 223 -14.81 -15.10 8.50
CA HIS A 223 -15.90 -15.89 9.03
C HIS A 223 -15.41 -17.31 9.30
N VAL A 224 -15.71 -17.84 10.48
CA VAL A 224 -15.40 -19.22 10.90
C VAL A 224 -16.73 -19.94 11.12
N TYR A 225 -16.86 -21.15 10.58
CA TYR A 225 -18.08 -21.98 10.70
C TYR A 225 -17.76 -23.47 10.75
#